data_AF-A0AAE4QRI7-F1
#
_entry.id   AF-A0AAE4QRI7-F1
#
_cell.length_a   1.000
_cell.length_b   1.000
_cell.length_c   1.000
_cell.angle_alpha   90.00
_cell.angle_beta   90.00
_cell.angle_gamma   90.00
#
_symmetry.space_group_name_H-M   'P 1'
#
loop_
_entity.id
_entity.type
_entity.pdbx_description
1 polymer ?
#
loop_
_entity_poly.entity_id
_entity_poly.type
_entity_poly.pdbx_seq_one_letter_code
_entity_poly.pdbx_strand_id
1 'polypeptide(L)'
;LLDRIPGANGPHPNRVSEEIEKEVLEYSLQRPTHGCLKVAQQLSLKGIKVSSGGVRGVWARNKLVTKHQRLLRLEEHHKDKIIPLSEDQIKLLERFDPEYRERHIQADSTGELVSMDTFMVGSLKGVGRVYLQTV
;
A
#
# COMPACT_ATOMS: atom_id res chain seq x y z
N LEU A 1 8.52 -18.83 -21.56
CA LEU A 1 7.52 -18.12 -20.73
C LEU A 1 6.32 -19.05 -20.58
N LEU A 2 6.23 -19.79 -19.48
CA LEU A 2 5.06 -20.62 -19.22
C LEU A 2 3.96 -19.69 -18.69
N ASP A 3 2.84 -19.62 -19.40
CA ASP A 3 1.66 -18.92 -18.91
C ASP A 3 1.27 -19.52 -17.55
N ARG A 4 1.11 -18.64 -16.55
CA ARG A 4 0.65 -19.07 -15.23
C ARG A 4 -0.81 -19.48 -15.36
N ILE A 5 -1.04 -20.77 -15.57
CA ILE A 5 -2.38 -21.35 -15.60
C ILE A 5 -3.04 -21.02 -14.25
N PRO A 6 -4.16 -20.26 -14.23
CA PRO A 6 -4.88 -19.97 -13.01
C PRO A 6 -5.32 -21.29 -12.37
N GLY A 7 -5.19 -21.40 -11.06
CA GLY A 7 -5.77 -22.54 -10.33
C GLY A 7 -7.31 -22.58 -10.49
N ALA A 8 -7.92 -23.70 -10.18
CA ALA A 8 -9.38 -23.85 -10.25
C ALA A 8 -10.09 -22.75 -9.43
N ASN A 9 -10.92 -21.95 -10.11
CA ASN A 9 -11.70 -20.87 -9.50
C ASN A 9 -13.07 -21.37 -8.98
N GLY A 10 -13.53 -22.52 -9.48
CA GLY A 10 -14.79 -23.14 -9.06
C GLY A 10 -14.70 -23.86 -7.71
N PRO A 11 -15.85 -24.31 -7.16
CA PRO A 11 -15.88 -25.15 -5.97
C PRO A 11 -15.05 -26.42 -6.21
N HIS A 12 -14.10 -26.66 -5.31
CA HIS A 12 -13.19 -27.80 -5.37
C HIS A 12 -13.22 -28.52 -4.01
N PRO A 13 -13.12 -29.86 -3.96
CA PRO A 13 -13.22 -30.62 -2.71
C PRO A 13 -12.26 -30.14 -1.60
N ASN A 14 -11.07 -29.69 -1.99
CA ASN A 14 -10.04 -29.15 -1.08
C ASN A 14 -10.19 -27.64 -0.77
N ARG A 15 -11.35 -27.03 -1.04
CA ARG A 15 -11.58 -25.61 -0.70
C ARG A 15 -11.77 -25.48 0.80
N VAL A 16 -11.18 -24.43 1.37
CA VAL A 16 -11.48 -24.03 2.75
C VAL A 16 -12.94 -23.61 2.87
N SER A 17 -13.54 -23.75 4.05
CA SER A 17 -14.89 -23.27 4.30
C SER A 17 -14.99 -21.76 4.05
N GLU A 18 -16.19 -21.28 3.72
CA GLU A 18 -16.42 -19.86 3.44
C GLU A 18 -16.08 -18.96 4.64
N GLU A 19 -16.32 -19.46 5.85
CA GLU A 19 -15.95 -18.80 7.11
C GLU A 19 -14.43 -18.56 7.19
N ILE A 20 -13.63 -19.60 6.92
CA ILE A 20 -12.17 -19.51 6.92
C ILE A 20 -11.70 -18.59 5.80
N GLU A 21 -12.32 -18.68 4.61
CA GLU A 21 -12.01 -17.80 3.49
C GLU A 21 -12.24 -16.32 3.84
N LYS A 22 -13.37 -16.01 4.49
CA LYS A 22 -13.69 -14.67 4.98
C LYS A 22 -12.67 -14.17 5.99
N GLU A 23 -12.30 -14.98 6.97
CA GLU A 23 -11.29 -14.63 7.98
C GLU A 23 -9.89 -14.39 7.36
N VAL A 24 -9.51 -15.17 6.35
CA VAL A 24 -8.25 -14.96 5.61
C VAL A 24 -8.27 -13.63 4.86
N LEU A 25 -9.39 -13.27 4.22
CA LEU A 25 -9.55 -12.02 3.49
C LEU A 25 -9.55 -10.82 4.45
N GLU A 26 -10.25 -10.92 5.57
CA GLU A 26 -10.31 -9.88 6.60
C GLU A 26 -8.92 -9.64 7.22
N TYR A 27 -8.22 -10.71 7.58
CA TYR A 27 -6.85 -10.61 8.09
C TYR A 27 -5.90 -9.94 7.08
N SER A 28 -6.11 -10.17 5.78
CA SER A 28 -5.29 -9.54 4.74
C SER A 28 -5.47 -8.02 4.65
N LEU A 29 -6.63 -7.48 5.05
CA LEU A 29 -6.85 -6.03 5.19
C LEU A 29 -6.12 -5.48 6.41
N GLN A 30 -6.16 -6.20 7.54
CA GLN A 30 -5.52 -5.78 8.78
C GLN A 30 -3.98 -5.80 8.71
N ARG A 31 -3.42 -6.82 8.03
CA ARG A 31 -1.97 -7.05 7.93
C ARG A 31 -1.56 -7.46 6.50
N PRO A 32 -1.61 -6.56 5.51
CA PRO A 32 -1.40 -6.87 4.09
C PRO A 32 0.03 -7.36 3.77
N THR A 33 0.99 -7.08 4.65
CA THR A 33 2.41 -7.46 4.46
C THR A 33 2.74 -8.87 4.95
N HIS A 34 1.87 -9.49 5.75
CA HIS A 34 2.13 -10.83 6.26
C HIS A 34 2.04 -11.86 5.12
N GLY A 35 3.00 -12.80 5.09
CA GLY A 35 3.00 -13.91 4.14
C GLY A 35 2.05 -15.04 4.55
N CYS A 36 1.76 -15.96 3.63
CA CYS A 36 0.79 -17.05 3.83
C CYS A 36 1.05 -17.88 5.10
N LEU A 37 2.34 -18.16 5.39
CA LEU A 37 2.74 -18.92 6.58
C LEU A 37 2.41 -18.17 7.88
N LYS A 38 2.77 -16.88 7.94
CA LYS A 38 2.50 -16.04 9.12
C LYS A 38 1.00 -15.86 9.33
N VAL A 39 0.23 -15.68 8.26
CA VAL A 39 -1.24 -15.61 8.31
C VAL A 39 -1.83 -16.90 8.87
N ALA A 40 -1.42 -18.05 8.35
CA ALA A 40 -1.87 -19.35 8.83
C ALA A 40 -1.57 -19.58 10.32
N GLN A 41 -0.36 -19.23 10.77
CA GLN A 41 0.01 -19.31 12.19
C GLN A 41 -0.84 -18.39 13.07
N GLN A 42 -1.07 -17.16 12.63
CA GLN A 42 -1.86 -16.17 13.38
C GLN A 42 -3.34 -16.54 13.45
N LEU A 43 -3.90 -17.11 12.38
CA LEU A 43 -5.25 -17.69 12.39
C LEU A 43 -5.32 -18.93 13.28
N SER A 44 -4.28 -19.77 13.32
CA SER A 44 -4.23 -20.91 14.23
C SER A 44 -4.26 -20.50 15.70
N LEU A 45 -3.64 -19.36 16.05
CA LEU A 45 -3.71 -18.81 17.42
C LEU A 45 -5.12 -18.34 17.78
N LYS A 46 -5.94 -17.97 16.78
CA LYS A 46 -7.38 -17.66 16.94
C LYS A 46 -8.27 -18.91 16.90
N GLY A 47 -7.70 -20.12 16.87
CA GLY A 47 -8.43 -21.39 16.77
C GLY A 47 -8.83 -21.79 15.35
N ILE A 48 -8.49 -20.99 14.33
CA ILE A 48 -8.83 -21.25 12.93
C ILE A 48 -7.70 -22.07 12.28
N LYS A 49 -7.96 -23.34 11.99
CA LYS A 49 -6.98 -24.23 11.36
C LYS A 49 -6.99 -24.07 9.83
N VAL A 50 -5.94 -23.45 9.29
CA VAL A 50 -5.72 -23.34 7.85
C VAL A 50 -4.24 -23.51 7.52
N SER A 51 -3.92 -24.21 6.43
CA SER A 51 -2.54 -24.36 5.98
C SER A 51 -2.07 -23.13 5.19
N SER A 52 -0.75 -22.92 5.11
CA SER A 52 -0.16 -21.86 4.28
C SER A 52 -0.57 -21.97 2.80
N GLY A 53 -0.69 -23.20 2.28
CA GLY A 53 -1.21 -23.48 0.94
C GLY A 53 -2.68 -23.11 0.79
N GLY A 54 -3.50 -23.37 1.82
CA GLY A 54 -4.90 -22.95 1.86
C GLY A 54 -5.07 -21.43 1.79
N VAL A 55 -4.27 -20.69 2.58
CA VAL A 55 -4.22 -19.22 2.54
C VAL A 55 -3.82 -18.72 1.14
N ARG A 56 -2.76 -19.29 0.56
CA ARG A 56 -2.34 -18.93 -0.80
C ARG A 56 -3.43 -19.21 -1.83
N GLY A 57 -4.16 -20.32 -1.68
CA GLY A 57 -5.28 -20.68 -2.54
C GLY A 57 -6.41 -19.65 -2.48
N VAL A 58 -6.79 -19.21 -1.28
CA VAL A 58 -7.76 -18.12 -1.08
C VAL A 58 -7.30 -16.85 -1.79
N TRP A 59 -6.04 -16.44 -1.58
CA TRP A 59 -5.51 -15.26 -2.24
C TRP A 59 -5.43 -15.38 -3.75
N ALA A 60 -5.10 -16.55 -4.30
CA ALA A 60 -5.07 -16.76 -5.74
C ALA A 60 -6.43 -16.51 -6.39
N ARG A 61 -7.51 -17.05 -5.80
CA ARG A 61 -8.88 -16.85 -6.29
C ARG A 61 -9.35 -15.40 -6.20
N ASN A 62 -8.87 -14.68 -5.19
CA ASN A 62 -9.25 -13.29 -4.94
C ASN A 62 -8.27 -12.26 -5.56
N LYS A 63 -7.28 -12.69 -6.35
CA LYS A 63 -6.24 -11.83 -6.95
C LYS A 63 -5.39 -11.06 -5.92
N LEU A 64 -5.10 -11.68 -4.77
CA LEU A 64 -4.38 -11.10 -3.62
C LEU A 64 -3.04 -11.79 -3.31
N VAL A 65 -2.43 -12.46 -4.29
CA VAL A 65 -1.23 -13.29 -4.06
C VAL A 65 -0.02 -12.44 -3.68
N THR A 66 0.13 -11.27 -4.30
CA THR A 66 1.27 -10.39 -4.04
C THR A 66 0.96 -9.40 -2.92
N LYS A 67 2.01 -8.94 -2.22
CA LYS A 67 1.89 -7.86 -1.22
C LYS A 67 1.27 -6.61 -1.85
N HIS A 68 1.68 -6.28 -3.07
CA HIS A 68 1.16 -5.14 -3.81
C HIS A 68 -0.36 -5.24 -4.02
N GLN A 69 -0.87 -6.39 -4.45
CA GLN A 69 -2.32 -6.59 -4.63
C GLN A 69 -3.10 -6.42 -3.31
N ARG A 70 -2.53 -6.87 -2.19
CA ARG A 70 -3.16 -6.71 -0.87
C ARG A 70 -3.15 -5.26 -0.39
N LEU A 71 -2.10 -4.50 -0.70
CA LEU A 71 -2.04 -3.06 -0.39
C LEU A 71 -3.03 -2.26 -1.23
N LEU A 72 -3.14 -2.54 -2.53
CA LEU A 72 -4.16 -1.94 -3.39
C LEU A 72 -5.58 -2.22 -2.88
N ARG A 73 -5.85 -3.47 -2.48
CA ARG A 73 -7.13 -3.83 -1.88
C ARG A 73 -7.41 -3.01 -0.60
N LEU A 74 -6.40 -2.79 0.24
CA LEU A 74 -6.56 -2.00 1.46
C LEU A 74 -6.91 -0.54 1.13
N GLU A 75 -6.24 0.04 0.14
CA GLU A 75 -6.49 1.39 -0.35
C GLU A 75 -7.91 1.54 -0.93
N GLU A 76 -8.32 0.63 -1.82
CA GLU A 76 -9.69 0.58 -2.36
C GLU A 76 -10.73 0.46 -1.24
N HIS A 77 -10.48 -0.40 -0.26
CA HIS A 77 -11.38 -0.60 0.87
C HIS A 77 -11.53 0.65 1.75
N HIS A 78 -10.44 1.38 1.97
CA HIS A 78 -10.46 2.65 2.70
C HIS A 78 -11.26 3.72 1.95
N LYS A 79 -11.06 3.81 0.63
CA LYS A 79 -11.77 4.76 -0.24
C LYS A 79 -13.28 4.54 -0.24
N ASP A 80 -13.73 3.30 -0.31
CA ASP A 80 -15.16 2.97 -0.41
C ASP A 80 -15.91 3.10 0.92
N LYS A 81 -15.27 2.77 2.05
CA LYS A 81 -15.94 2.66 3.36
C LYS A 81 -15.55 3.74 4.37
N ILE A 82 -14.55 4.57 4.08
CA ILE A 82 -14.01 5.62 4.98
C ILE A 82 -13.74 5.05 6.38
N ILE A 83 -12.98 3.95 6.44
CA ILE A 83 -12.59 3.32 7.72
C ILE A 83 -11.28 3.96 8.20
N PRO A 84 -11.14 4.31 9.49
CA PRO A 84 -9.87 4.83 10.00
C PRO A 84 -8.74 3.80 9.83
N LEU A 85 -7.65 4.22 9.21
CA LEU A 85 -6.44 3.42 9.04
C LEU A 85 -5.59 3.47 10.30
N SER A 86 -4.93 2.37 10.66
CA SER A 86 -3.94 2.39 11.75
C SER A 86 -2.65 3.08 11.29
N GLU A 87 -1.87 3.66 12.21
CA GLU A 87 -0.58 4.28 11.88
C GLU A 87 0.35 3.37 11.06
N ASP A 88 0.41 2.07 11.40
CA ASP A 88 1.20 1.09 10.66
C ASP A 88 0.72 0.93 9.21
N GLN A 89 -0.59 1.02 8.96
CA GLN A 89 -1.17 0.92 7.63
C GLN A 89 -0.88 2.18 6.83
N ILE A 90 -0.98 3.36 7.45
CA ILE A 90 -0.63 4.65 6.84
C ILE A 90 0.82 4.62 6.38
N LYS A 91 1.77 4.31 7.27
CA LYS A 91 3.20 4.20 6.93
C LYS A 91 3.47 3.19 5.81
N LEU A 92 2.71 2.10 5.78
CA LEU A 92 2.82 1.09 4.72
C LEU A 92 2.32 1.60 3.37
N LEU A 93 1.21 2.35 3.36
CA LEU A 93 0.65 2.96 2.16
C LEU A 93 1.55 4.08 1.64
N GLU A 94 2.02 4.98 2.49
CA GLU A 94 2.98 6.03 2.12
C GLU A 94 4.27 5.44 1.53
N ARG A 95 4.78 4.35 2.12
CA ARG A 95 5.96 3.68 1.56
C ARG A 95 5.66 2.99 0.23
N PHE A 96 4.41 2.59 0.00
CA PHE A 96 3.98 1.84 -1.17
C PHE A 96 3.65 2.77 -2.35
N ASP A 97 3.06 3.92 -2.08
CA ASP A 97 2.70 4.93 -3.06
C ASP A 97 3.96 5.67 -3.56
N PRO A 98 4.22 5.69 -4.89
CA PRO A 98 5.31 6.46 -5.47
C PRO A 98 5.26 7.94 -5.12
N GLU A 99 4.08 8.55 -5.08
CA GLU A 99 3.91 9.98 -4.82
C GLU A 99 4.45 10.35 -3.44
N TYR A 100 4.19 9.52 -2.43
CA TYR A 100 4.68 9.72 -1.07
C TYR A 100 6.15 9.29 -0.93
N ARG A 101 6.56 8.21 -1.60
CA ARG A 101 7.95 7.71 -1.53
C ARG A 101 8.96 8.70 -2.13
N GLU A 102 8.58 9.35 -3.21
CA GLU A 102 9.41 10.32 -3.93
C GLU A 102 9.22 11.75 -3.42
N ARG A 103 8.37 11.96 -2.41
CA ARG A 103 8.16 13.28 -1.83
C ARG A 103 9.36 13.67 -0.97
N HIS A 104 10.20 14.57 -1.49
CA HIS A 104 11.33 15.16 -0.76
C HIS A 104 10.94 16.34 0.14
N ILE A 105 9.78 16.93 -0.12
CA ILE A 105 9.29 18.15 0.52
C ILE A 105 7.85 17.90 1.00
N GLN A 106 7.60 18.06 2.30
CA GLN A 106 6.27 17.92 2.90
C GLN A 106 5.68 19.30 3.18
N ALA A 107 4.43 19.49 2.75
CA ALA A 107 3.59 20.61 3.13
C ALA A 107 2.23 20.03 3.54
N ASP A 108 1.81 20.31 4.77
CA ASP A 108 0.56 19.85 5.37
C ASP A 108 -0.61 20.75 4.98
N SER A 109 -0.34 22.01 4.61
CA SER A 109 -1.35 23.00 4.20
C SER A 109 -0.94 23.82 2.98
N THR A 110 -1.93 24.31 2.22
CA THR A 110 -1.68 25.23 1.11
C THR A 110 -1.00 26.51 1.62
N GLY A 111 0.12 26.88 0.98
CA GLY A 111 0.90 28.07 1.35
C GLY A 111 1.89 27.87 2.49
N GLU A 112 1.98 26.67 3.07
CA GLU A 112 2.96 26.37 4.12
C GLU A 112 4.40 26.36 3.60
N LEU A 113 4.58 25.94 2.34
CA LEU A 113 5.88 25.88 1.72
C LEU A 113 5.92 26.78 0.49
N VAL A 114 6.94 27.63 0.46
CA VAL A 114 7.15 28.64 -0.56
C VAL A 114 8.53 28.39 -1.17
N SER A 115 8.58 28.24 -2.49
CA SER A 115 9.85 28.14 -3.20
C SER A 115 10.34 29.56 -3.48
N MET A 116 11.53 29.90 -3.00
CA MET A 116 12.16 31.19 -3.32
C MET A 116 13.42 30.95 -4.13
N ASP A 117 13.49 31.57 -5.31
CA ASP A 117 14.66 31.48 -6.18
C ASP A 117 15.37 32.84 -6.26
N THR A 118 16.70 32.80 -6.25
CA THR A 118 17.54 34.00 -6.40
C THR A 118 18.49 33.84 -7.56
N PHE A 119 18.36 34.70 -8.58
CA PHE A 119 19.19 34.68 -9.79
C PHE A 119 20.01 35.97 -9.93
N MET A 120 21.28 35.86 -10.30
CA MET A 120 22.11 37.03 -10.61
C MET A 120 21.79 37.53 -12.03
N VAL A 121 21.27 38.75 -12.13
CA VAL A 121 20.80 39.34 -13.39
C VAL A 121 21.93 40.06 -14.10
N GLY A 122 22.82 40.71 -13.35
CA GLY A 122 23.96 41.42 -13.91
C GLY A 122 24.62 42.37 -12.93
N SER A 123 25.42 43.31 -13.45
CA SER A 123 26.05 44.37 -12.68
C SER A 123 25.80 45.71 -13.34
N LEU A 124 25.31 46.68 -12.57
CA LEU A 124 25.05 48.04 -13.01
C LEU A 124 26.16 48.97 -12.53
N LYS A 125 26.72 49.78 -13.43
CA LYS A 125 27.79 50.73 -13.09
C LYS A 125 27.28 51.73 -12.04
N GLY A 126 27.99 51.84 -10.92
CA GLY A 126 27.64 52.72 -9.80
C GLY A 126 26.67 52.13 -8.77
N VAL A 127 26.03 50.99 -9.07
CA VAL A 127 25.09 50.30 -8.16
C VAL A 127 25.65 48.95 -7.69
N GLY A 128 26.34 48.23 -8.58
CA GLY A 128 26.92 46.91 -8.30
C GLY A 128 26.05 45.76 -8.81
N ARG A 129 26.21 44.58 -8.19
CA ARG A 129 25.53 43.33 -8.60
C ARG A 129 24.03 43.40 -8.30
N VAL A 130 23.22 42.99 -9.26
CA VAL A 130 21.76 42.95 -9.19
C VAL A 130 21.31 41.49 -9.19
N TYR A 131 20.42 41.17 -8.25
CA TYR A 131 19.81 39.85 -8.12
C TYR A 131 18.29 39.98 -8.23
N LEU A 132 17.67 39.05 -8.94
CA LEU A 132 16.22 38.88 -8.99
C LEU A 132 15.84 37.82 -7.95
N GLN A 133 14.88 38.15 -7.10
CA GLN A 133 14.27 37.20 -6.18
C GLN A 133 12.82 36.97 -6.61
N THR A 134 12.47 35.71 -6.91
CA THR A 134 11.12 35.28 -7.25
C THR A 134 10.58 34.36 -6.17
N VAL A 135 9.28 34.43 -5.96
CA VAL A 135 8.50 33.66 -4.97
C VAL A 135 7.42 32.90 -5.69
#